data_AF-A0A948QNW6-F1
#
_entry.id   AF-A0A948QNW6-F1
#
_cell.length_a   1.000
_cell.length_b   1.000
_cell.length_c   1.000
_cell.angle_alpha   90.00
_cell.angle_beta   90.00
_cell.angle_gamma   90.00
#
_symmetry.space_group_name_H-M   'P 1'
#
loop_
_entity.id
_entity.type
_entity.pdbx_description
1 polymer ?
#
loop_
_entity_poly.entity_id
_entity_poly.type
_entity_poly.pdbx_seq_one_letter_code
_entity_poly.pdbx_strand_id
1 'polypeptide(L)' 'TWDACHYTSYGRMAGGSNPRHKLFERFRNRYQCKFNFRRENFGVYACTGCGRCFEVCPGKIDIRKVMAGL' A
#
# COMPACT_ATOMS: atom_id res chain seq x y z
N THR A 1 9.39 -17.05 5.96
CA THR A 1 9.30 -15.61 6.27
C THR A 1 8.05 -15.07 5.59
N TRP A 2 7.32 -14.12 6.18
CA TRP A 2 6.12 -13.55 5.55
C TRP A 2 6.48 -12.50 4.49
N ASP A 3 5.85 -12.59 3.31
CA ASP A 3 6.01 -11.60 2.24
C ASP A 3 5.06 -10.41 2.42
N ALA A 4 5.48 -9.24 1.94
CA ALA A 4 4.71 -8.01 2.01
C ALA A 4 4.77 -7.26 0.67
N CYS A 5 3.66 -6.60 0.33
CA CYS A 5 3.56 -5.81 -0.91
C CYS A 5 4.50 -4.60 -1.00
N HIS A 6 5.20 -4.27 0.09
CA HIS A 6 6.24 -3.24 0.12
C HIS A 6 7.59 -3.72 -0.37
N TYR A 7 7.83 -5.03 -0.38
CA TYR A 7 9.09 -5.59 -0.86
C TYR A 7 9.14 -5.52 -2.39
N THR A 8 10.33 -5.27 -2.91
CA THR A 8 10.59 -5.26 -4.36
C THR A 8 10.27 -6.62 -4.98
N SER A 9 10.57 -7.72 -4.27
CA SER A 9 10.31 -9.09 -4.72
C SER A 9 8.83 -9.38 -4.97
N TYR A 10 7.92 -8.81 -4.18
CA TYR A 10 6.48 -9.11 -4.24
C TYR A 10 5.87 -8.87 -5.63
N GLY A 11 6.30 -7.81 -6.31
CA GLY A 11 5.78 -7.45 -7.64
C GLY A 11 6.57 -8.05 -8.80
N ARG A 12 7.59 -8.86 -8.54
CA ARG A 12 8.47 -9.38 -9.60
C ARG A 12 7.75 -10.43 -10.43
N MET A 13 7.73 -10.24 -11.74
CA MET A 13 7.07 -11.12 -12.70
C MET A 13 8.07 -12.11 -13.30
N ALA A 14 7.56 -13.19 -13.90
CA ALA A 14 8.34 -14.06 -14.76
C ALA A 14 9.01 -13.23 -15.87
N GLY A 15 10.31 -13.44 -16.11
CA GLY A 15 11.14 -12.60 -16.99
C GLY A 15 11.86 -11.44 -16.29
N GLY A 16 11.72 -11.30 -14.96
CA GLY A 16 12.51 -10.36 -14.17
C GLY A 16 11.98 -8.92 -14.14
N SER A 17 10.93 -8.61 -14.90
CA SER A 17 10.26 -7.31 -14.87
C SER A 17 9.57 -7.05 -13.54
N ASN A 18 9.51 -5.79 -13.14
CA ASN A 18 8.80 -5.34 -11.94
C ASN A 18 8.02 -4.06 -12.22
N PRO A 19 6.68 -4.10 -12.30
CA PRO A 19 5.86 -2.94 -12.61
C PRO A 19 5.84 -1.88 -11.51
N ARG A 20 6.33 -2.19 -10.30
CA ARG A 20 6.40 -1.25 -9.16
C ARG A 20 7.80 -1.28 -8.55
N HIS A 21 8.78 -0.93 -9.36
CA HIS A 21 10.19 -0.97 -8.98
C HIS A 21 10.55 0.08 -7.91
N LYS A 22 9.89 1.24 -7.88
CA LYS A 22 10.22 2.31 -6.94
C LYS A 22 9.41 2.17 -5.64
N LEU A 23 10.02 2.59 -4.52
CA LEU A 23 9.39 2.48 -3.19
C LEU A 23 8.04 3.20 -3.13
N PHE A 24 7.95 4.42 -3.69
CA PHE A 24 6.72 5.20 -3.65
C PHE A 24 5.57 4.55 -4.44
N GLU A 25 5.88 3.81 -5.51
CA GLU A 25 4.87 3.09 -6.31
C GLU A 25 4.25 1.95 -5.50
N ARG A 26 5.07 1.20 -4.76
CA ARG A 26 4.60 0.15 -3.84
C ARG A 26 3.85 0.72 -2.65
N PHE A 27 4.34 1.82 -2.10
CA PHE A 27 3.69 2.53 -1.00
C PHE A 27 2.30 3.02 -1.42
N ARG A 28 2.18 3.69 -2.58
CA ARG A 28 0.90 4.08 -3.18
C ARG A 28 -0.02 2.87 -3.39
N ASN A 29 0.51 1.78 -3.94
CA ASN A 29 -0.27 0.57 -4.20
C ASN A 29 -0.90 -0.01 -2.92
N ARG A 30 -0.18 -0.04 -1.78
CA ARG A 30 -0.74 -0.51 -0.51
C ARG A 30 -2.01 0.26 -0.13
N TYR A 31 -2.01 1.57 -0.30
CA TYR A 31 -3.14 2.40 0.10
C TYR A 31 -4.26 2.38 -0.92
N GLN A 32 -3.95 2.35 -2.21
CA GLN A 32 -4.98 2.12 -3.24
C GLN A 32 -5.68 0.76 -3.05
N CYS A 33 -4.94 -0.30 -2.72
CA CYS A 33 -5.54 -1.58 -2.35
C CYS A 33 -6.42 -1.50 -1.10
N LYS A 34 -6.24 -0.52 -0.21
CA LYS A 34 -7.06 -0.39 1.01
C LYS A 34 -8.30 0.48 0.81
N PHE A 35 -8.15 1.57 0.08
CA PHE A 35 -9.17 2.62 -0.02
C PHE A 35 -9.91 2.63 -1.35
N ASN A 36 -9.26 2.28 -2.47
CA ASN A 36 -9.87 2.38 -3.79
C ASN A 36 -10.25 0.98 -4.31
N PHE A 37 -9.28 0.13 -4.60
CA PHE A 37 -9.52 -1.13 -5.31
C PHE A 37 -10.47 -2.07 -4.56
N ARG A 38 -10.42 -2.10 -3.21
CA ARG A 38 -11.36 -2.92 -2.44
C ARG A 38 -12.74 -2.30 -2.37
N ARG A 39 -12.85 -0.97 -2.39
CA ARG A 39 -14.13 -0.28 -2.44
C ARG A 39 -14.80 -0.42 -3.80
N GLU A 40 -14.02 -0.33 -4.87
CA GLU A 40 -14.46 -0.53 -6.26
C GLU A 40 -14.90 -1.98 -6.51
N ASN A 41 -14.08 -2.96 -6.11
CA ASN A 41 -14.34 -4.36 -6.43
C ASN A 41 -15.33 -5.05 -5.47
N PHE A 42 -15.40 -4.62 -4.21
CA PHE A 42 -16.15 -5.34 -3.17
C PHE A 42 -17.06 -4.44 -2.31
N GLY A 43 -17.14 -3.14 -2.61
CA GLY A 43 -17.96 -2.22 -1.83
C GLY A 43 -17.43 -1.89 -0.43
N VAL A 44 -16.26 -2.41 -0.03
CA VAL A 44 -15.74 -2.30 1.33
C VAL A 44 -14.34 -1.69 1.38
N TYR A 45 -14.07 -0.91 2.43
CA TYR A 45 -12.71 -0.48 2.73
C TYR A 45 -11.94 -1.61 3.43
N ALA A 46 -10.73 -1.89 2.98
CA ALA A 46 -9.84 -2.86 3.63
C ALA A 46 -8.91 -2.23 4.68
N CYS A 47 -9.12 -0.95 5.00
CA CYS A 47 -8.52 -0.30 6.16
C CYS A 47 -9.42 -0.52 7.38
N THR A 48 -8.90 -1.12 8.43
CA THR A 48 -9.61 -1.36 9.70
C THR A 48 -9.29 -0.32 10.78
N GLY A 49 -8.55 0.74 10.46
CA GLY A 49 -8.19 1.78 11.43
C GLY A 49 -7.09 1.39 12.44
N CYS A 50 -6.41 0.25 12.27
CA CYS A 50 -5.46 -0.28 13.25
C CYS A 50 -4.19 0.55 13.55
N GLY A 51 -3.98 1.72 12.91
CA GLY A 51 -2.88 2.65 13.24
C GLY A 51 -1.45 2.21 12.87
N ARG A 52 -1.18 0.91 12.72
CA ARG A 52 0.16 0.33 12.49
C ARG A 52 0.94 0.96 11.35
N CYS A 53 0.28 1.46 10.30
CA CYS A 53 0.96 2.10 9.18
C CYS A 53 1.64 3.43 9.52
N PHE A 54 1.13 4.18 10.49
CA PHE A 54 1.74 5.43 10.95
C PHE A 54 2.83 5.14 11.99
N GLU A 55 2.54 4.25 12.93
CA GLU A 55 3.45 3.88 14.04
C GLU A 55 4.81 3.38 13.54
N VAL A 56 4.82 2.50 12.54
CA VAL A 56 6.08 1.93 12.01
C VAL A 56 6.71 2.76 10.88
N CYS A 57 6.11 3.89 10.51
CA CYS A 57 6.57 4.65 9.34
C CYS A 57 7.89 5.39 9.64
N PRO A 58 9.00 5.07 8.97
CA PRO A 58 10.26 5.79 9.19
C PRO A 58 10.16 7.26 8.76
N GLY A 59 9.31 7.57 7.78
CA GLY A 59 9.05 8.93 7.30
C GLY A 59 8.02 9.71 8.12
N LYS A 60 7.48 9.14 9.20
CA LYS A 60 6.44 9.77 10.04
C LYS A 60 5.23 10.31 9.25
N ILE A 61 4.87 9.60 8.17
CA ILE A 61 3.79 9.99 7.27
C ILE A 61 2.44 9.62 7.92
N ASP A 62 1.61 10.63 8.18
CA ASP A 62 0.23 10.43 8.64
C ASP A 62 -0.71 10.27 7.44
N ILE A 63 -1.11 9.03 7.17
CA ILE A 63 -2.02 8.75 6.06
C ILE A 63 -3.40 9.40 6.23
N ARG A 64 -3.88 9.62 7.46
CA ARG A 64 -5.19 10.23 7.66
C ARG A 64 -5.22 11.64 7.06
N LYS A 65 -4.11 12.37 7.17
CA LYS A 65 -3.93 13.68 6.56
C LYS A 65 -3.87 13.61 5.04
N VAL A 66 -3.17 12.60 4.50
CA VAL A 66 -3.05 12.39 3.05
C VAL A 66 -4.40 12.06 2.42
N MET A 67 -5.19 11.20 3.07
CA MET A 67 -6.50 10.78 2.55
C MET A 67 -7.60 11.82 2.80
N ALA A 68 -7.46 12.70 3.80
CA ALA A 68 -8.43 13.78 4.04
C ALA A 68 -8.41 14.87 2.95
N GLY A 69 -7.33 14.97 2.18
CA GLY A 69 -7.18 15.93 1.07
C GLY A 69 -7.50 15.35 -0.31
N LEU A 70 -8.03 14.13 -0.38
CA LEU A 70 -8.37 13.39 -1.60
C LEU A 70 -9.89 13.19 -1.67
#